data_AF-A0AAT9HGM4-F1
#
_entry.id   AF-A0AAT9HGM4-F1
#
_cell.length_a   1.000
_cell.length_b   1.000
_cell.length_c   1.000
_cell.angle_alpha   90.00
_cell.angle_beta   90.00
_cell.angle_gamma   90.00
#
_symmetry.space_group_name_H-M   'P 1'
#
loop_
_entity.id
_entity.type
_entity.pdbx_description
1 polymer ?
#
loop_
_entity_poly.entity_id
_entity_poly.type
_entity_poly.pdbx_seq_one_letter_code
_entity_poly.pdbx_strand_id
1 'polypeptide(L)'
;MDEARARDVLAAAGVLPGAAADARLLALGENAVFAAGDLVVKVGRDVELLDRARRELAVAGWLAAEGVPAVRAAEPEALLVDGHPVTVWHRLPEAVRPAEPRDLAGLLRLVHALPTPPSSCRPANCWAVWSAGCGWRATPSPRRTPPFCASAGTDSRQPRPR
;
A
#
# COMPACT_ATOMS: atom_id res chain seq x y z
N MET A 1 -6.03 8.24 23.03
CA MET A 1 -5.87 9.67 22.75
C MET A 1 -7.15 10.16 22.07
N ASP A 2 -7.64 11.33 22.44
CA ASP A 2 -8.75 12.02 21.77
C ASP A 2 -8.24 13.05 20.74
N GLU A 3 -9.15 13.71 20.01
CA GLU A 3 -8.76 14.71 19.00
C GLU A 3 -8.07 15.92 19.63
N ALA A 4 -8.51 16.39 20.79
CA ALA A 4 -7.96 17.56 21.46
C ALA A 4 -6.48 17.35 21.77
N ARG A 5 -6.13 16.22 22.42
CA ARG A 5 -4.74 15.89 22.72
C ARG A 5 -3.91 15.71 21.45
N ALA A 6 -4.49 15.13 20.40
CA ALA A 6 -3.81 14.97 19.11
C ALA A 6 -3.48 16.32 18.45
N ARG A 7 -4.38 17.31 18.57
CA ARG A 7 -4.15 18.68 18.07
C ARG A 7 -3.07 19.41 18.87
N ASP A 8 -3.03 19.23 20.19
CA ASP A 8 -1.96 19.82 21.02
C ASP A 8 -0.59 19.29 20.60
N VAL A 9 -0.48 17.97 20.40
CA VAL A 9 0.75 17.33 19.92
C VAL A 9 1.11 17.82 18.52
N LEU A 10 0.14 17.94 17.61
CA LEU A 10 0.35 18.48 16.27
C LEU A 10 0.88 19.93 16.31
N ALA A 11 0.31 20.76 17.20
CA ALA A 11 0.75 22.14 17.39
C ALA A 11 2.18 22.19 17.95
N ALA A 12 2.47 21.38 18.96
CA ALA A 12 3.80 21.29 19.58
C ALA A 12 4.86 20.75 18.62
N ALA A 13 4.48 19.91 17.65
CA ALA A 13 5.40 19.37 16.66
C ALA A 13 5.95 20.45 15.70
N GLY A 14 5.21 21.53 15.47
CA GLY A 14 5.66 22.64 14.61
C GLY A 14 5.94 22.26 13.15
N VAL A 15 5.35 21.16 12.67
CA VAL A 15 5.61 20.59 11.33
C VAL A 15 4.74 21.13 10.21
N LEU A 16 3.77 22.00 10.55
CA LEU A 16 2.84 22.58 9.58
C LEU A 16 3.26 24.01 9.23
N PRO A 17 3.09 24.43 7.96
CA PRO A 17 3.33 25.82 7.57
C PRO A 17 2.26 26.80 8.10
N GLY A 18 1.13 26.29 8.59
CA GLY A 18 0.02 27.06 9.16
C GLY A 18 -0.40 26.53 10.53
N ALA A 19 -1.48 27.08 11.09
CA ALA A 19 -1.94 26.71 12.41
C ALA A 19 -2.48 25.27 12.45
N ALA A 20 -2.13 24.52 13.50
CA ALA A 20 -2.66 23.17 13.73
C ALA A 20 -4.19 23.13 13.90
N ALA A 21 -4.80 24.26 14.30
CA ALA A 21 -6.25 24.41 14.37
C ALA A 21 -6.93 24.28 12.99
N ASP A 22 -6.25 24.71 11.92
CA ASP A 22 -6.79 24.66 10.55
C ASP A 22 -6.63 23.28 9.91
N ALA A 23 -5.85 22.39 10.52
CA ALA A 23 -5.66 21.04 10.03
C ALA A 23 -6.95 20.22 10.18
N ARG A 24 -7.38 19.56 9.10
CA ARG A 24 -8.59 18.74 9.09
C ARG A 24 -8.27 17.34 9.56
N LEU A 25 -8.96 16.87 10.60
CA LEU A 25 -8.89 15.47 11.02
C LEU A 25 -9.53 14.58 9.93
N LEU A 26 -8.76 13.62 9.43
CA LEU A 26 -9.20 12.62 8.44
C LEU A 26 -9.61 11.30 9.08
N ALA A 27 -8.88 10.87 10.10
CA ALA A 27 -9.12 9.62 10.81
C ALA A 27 -8.59 9.70 12.24
N LEU A 28 -9.27 9.02 13.16
CA LEU A 28 -8.86 8.87 14.55
C LEU A 28 -8.96 7.40 14.95
N GLY A 29 -7.84 6.80 15.33
CA GLY A 29 -7.75 5.39 15.71
C GLY A 29 -6.42 5.07 16.39
N GLU A 30 -5.61 4.19 15.80
CA GLU A 30 -4.23 3.97 16.26
C GLU A 30 -3.36 5.23 16.07
N ASN A 31 -3.66 6.00 15.03
CA ASN A 31 -3.12 7.32 14.80
C ASN A 31 -4.27 8.32 14.65
N ALA A 32 -4.04 9.57 15.06
CA ALA A 32 -4.79 10.70 14.56
C ALA A 32 -4.12 11.19 13.26
N VAL A 33 -4.89 11.31 12.18
CA VAL A 33 -4.38 11.68 10.86
C VAL A 33 -4.96 13.02 10.46
N PHE A 34 -4.12 14.03 10.29
CA PHE A 34 -4.52 15.38 9.94
C PHE A 34 -4.06 15.75 8.54
N ALA A 35 -4.91 16.43 7.77
CA ALA A 35 -4.53 17.07 6.51
C ALA A 35 -4.35 18.57 6.69
N ALA A 36 -3.28 19.12 6.12
CA ALA A 36 -2.97 20.54 6.09
C ALA A 36 -2.34 20.90 4.74
N GLY A 37 -3.14 21.46 3.83
CA GLY A 37 -2.71 21.71 2.45
C GLY A 37 -2.27 20.41 1.75
N ASP A 38 -1.03 20.40 1.29
CA ASP A 38 -0.40 19.26 0.60
C ASP A 38 0.32 18.29 1.55
N LEU A 39 0.13 18.45 2.86
CA LEU A 39 0.70 17.57 3.88
C LEU A 39 -0.37 16.76 4.61
N VAL A 40 0.03 15.59 5.05
CA VAL A 40 -0.67 14.74 6.00
C VAL A 40 0.25 14.46 7.18
N VAL A 41 -0.23 14.68 8.40
CA VAL A 41 0.51 14.39 9.62
C VAL A 41 -0.17 13.25 10.37
N LYS A 42 0.58 12.22 10.72
CA LYS A 42 0.12 11.14 11.60
C LYS A 42 0.69 11.34 13.00
N VAL A 43 -0.19 11.44 13.98
CA VAL A 43 0.14 11.48 15.41
C VAL A 43 -0.21 10.12 16.02
N GLY A 44 0.79 9.37 16.44
CA GLY A 44 0.63 8.09 17.12
C GLY A 44 0.05 8.27 18.51
N ARG A 45 -0.81 7.34 18.92
CA ARG A 45 -1.49 7.39 20.23
C ARG A 45 -0.61 7.08 21.45
N ASP A 46 0.56 6.50 21.25
CA ASP A 46 1.48 6.08 22.32
C ASP A 46 2.92 5.91 21.80
N VAL A 47 3.90 5.96 22.70
CA VAL A 47 5.34 5.89 22.42
C VAL A 47 5.75 4.55 21.83
N GLU A 48 5.07 3.45 22.14
CA GLU A 48 5.40 2.12 21.58
C GLU A 48 5.18 2.06 20.07
N LEU A 49 4.47 3.03 19.49
CA LEU A 49 4.31 3.15 18.05
C LEU A 49 5.53 3.80 17.36
N LEU A 50 6.52 4.31 18.09
CA LEU A 50 7.66 5.02 17.50
C LEU A 50 8.46 4.15 16.53
N ASP A 51 8.78 2.93 16.93
CA ASP A 51 9.53 2.02 16.05
C ASP A 51 8.71 1.60 14.84
N ARG A 52 7.38 1.55 14.97
CA ARG A 52 6.49 1.33 13.83
C ARG A 52 6.51 2.53 12.89
N ALA A 53 6.41 3.75 13.40
CA ALA A 53 6.48 4.97 12.60
C ALA A 53 7.80 5.07 11.82
N ARG A 54 8.94 4.76 12.47
CA ARG A 54 10.25 4.68 11.83
C ARG A 54 10.31 3.64 10.71
N ARG A 55 9.73 2.45 10.93
CA ARG A 55 9.64 1.41 9.89
C ARG A 55 8.77 1.85 8.72
N GLU A 56 7.64 2.50 8.96
CA GLU A 56 6.78 3.01 7.91
C GLU A 56 7.51 4.03 7.03
N LEU A 57 8.28 4.95 7.63
CA LEU A 57 9.14 5.88 6.91
C LEU A 57 10.24 5.16 6.11
N ALA A 58 10.91 4.17 6.71
CA ALA A 58 11.93 3.39 6.03
C ALA A 58 11.36 2.65 4.80
N VAL A 59 10.19 2.01 4.94
CA VAL A 59 9.50 1.33 3.83
C VAL A 59 9.11 2.33 2.74
N ALA A 60 8.56 3.49 3.10
CA ALA A 60 8.19 4.51 2.13
C ALA A 60 9.42 5.06 1.38
N GLY A 61 10.53 5.29 2.08
CA GLY A 61 11.80 5.70 1.48
C GLY A 61 12.36 4.66 0.52
N TRP A 62 12.33 3.38 0.91
CA TRP A 62 12.77 2.29 0.05
C TRP A 62 11.87 2.14 -1.20
N LEU A 63 10.55 2.13 -1.04
CA LEU A 63 9.62 2.08 -2.17
C LEU A 63 9.80 3.28 -3.12
N ALA A 64 10.13 4.45 -2.59
CA ALA A 64 10.46 5.62 -3.40
C ALA A 64 11.77 5.44 -4.18
N ALA A 65 12.82 4.91 -3.55
CA ALA A 65 14.09 4.61 -4.19
C ALA A 65 13.96 3.57 -5.32
N GLU A 66 13.07 2.60 -5.16
CA GLU A 66 12.75 1.58 -6.18
C GLU A 66 11.75 2.08 -7.25
N GLY A 67 11.34 3.34 -7.21
CA GLY A 67 10.42 3.93 -8.20
C GLY A 67 8.97 3.46 -8.10
N VAL A 68 8.57 2.80 -6.99
CA VAL A 68 7.19 2.38 -6.79
C VAL A 68 6.32 3.60 -6.44
N PRO A 69 5.17 3.82 -7.12
CA PRO A 69 4.30 4.96 -6.87
C PRO A 69 3.50 4.76 -5.56
N ALA A 70 4.15 5.03 -4.44
CA ALA A 70 3.59 4.97 -3.09
C ALA A 70 3.60 6.36 -2.44
N VAL A 71 2.89 6.51 -1.32
CA VAL A 71 2.91 7.74 -0.51
C VAL A 71 4.36 8.08 -0.14
N ARG A 72 4.69 9.37 -0.22
CA ARG A 72 6.03 9.88 0.08
C ARG A 72 6.05 10.54 1.45
N ALA A 73 7.07 10.23 2.24
CA ALA A 73 7.37 10.98 3.45
C ALA A 73 7.81 12.39 3.03
N ALA A 74 7.25 13.41 3.67
CA ALA A 74 7.71 14.79 3.50
C ALA A 74 8.92 15.05 4.40
N GLU A 75 8.95 14.39 5.57
CA GLU A 75 10.09 14.38 6.49
C GLU A 75 10.62 12.95 6.64
N PRO A 76 11.96 12.75 6.59
CA PRO A 76 12.54 11.41 6.60
C PRO A 76 12.51 10.73 7.97
N GLU A 77 12.27 11.48 9.06
CA GLU A 77 12.34 10.99 10.43
C GLU A 77 11.02 11.14 11.19
N ALA A 78 10.78 10.22 12.14
CA ALA A 78 9.68 10.32 13.07
C ALA A 78 10.10 11.17 14.26
N LEU A 79 9.34 12.22 14.55
CA LEU A 79 9.51 13.02 15.75
C LEU A 79 8.83 12.32 16.94
N LEU A 80 9.32 12.55 18.15
CA LEU A 80 8.63 12.16 19.38
C LEU A 80 8.26 13.42 20.14
N VAL A 81 6.97 13.73 20.19
CA VAL A 81 6.44 14.97 20.77
C VAL A 81 5.49 14.58 21.89
N ASP A 82 5.77 15.01 23.11
CA ASP A 82 4.98 14.65 24.30
C ASP A 82 4.70 13.14 24.46
N GLY A 83 5.67 12.30 24.09
CA GLY A 83 5.52 10.83 24.13
C GLY A 83 4.75 10.24 22.94
N HIS A 84 4.44 11.02 21.92
CA HIS A 84 3.66 10.60 20.76
C HIS A 84 4.49 10.70 19.46
N PRO A 85 4.60 9.62 18.68
CA PRO A 85 5.28 9.65 17.40
C PRO A 85 4.55 10.56 16.41
N VAL A 86 5.27 11.44 15.73
CA VAL A 86 4.73 12.32 14.68
C VAL A 86 5.49 12.08 13.38
N THR A 87 4.75 11.83 12.29
CA THR A 87 5.32 11.64 10.94
C THR A 87 4.59 12.49 9.93
N VAL A 88 5.34 13.04 8.96
CA VAL A 88 4.84 13.99 7.96
C VAL A 88 4.94 13.37 6.57
N TRP A 89 3.86 13.47 5.81
CA TRP A 89 3.68 12.80 4.52
C TRP A 89 3.15 13.79 3.49
N HIS A 90 3.53 13.61 2.23
CA HIS A 90 2.87 14.30 1.14
C HIS A 90 1.46 13.75 0.95
N ARG A 91 0.49 14.65 0.83
CA ARG A 91 -0.90 14.32 0.55
C ARG A 91 -1.02 13.81 -0.88
N LEU A 92 -1.73 12.70 -1.05
CA LEU A 92 -2.09 12.23 -2.39
C LEU A 92 -3.17 13.14 -2.98
N PRO A 93 -3.12 13.40 -4.31
CA PRO A 93 -4.20 14.10 -4.99
C PRO A 93 -5.50 13.32 -4.87
N GLU A 94 -6.61 14.02 -5.11
CA GLU A 94 -7.93 13.40 -5.13
C GLU A 94 -7.99 12.29 -6.19
N ALA A 95 -8.71 11.20 -5.89
CA ALA A 95 -8.80 10.08 -6.80
C ALA A 95 -9.56 10.49 -8.08
N VAL A 96 -8.92 10.34 -9.24
CA VAL A 96 -9.52 10.67 -10.55
C VAL A 96 -10.66 9.72 -10.93
N ARG A 97 -10.61 8.48 -10.43
CA ARG A 97 -11.66 7.46 -10.56
C ARG A 97 -11.55 6.45 -9.41
N PRO A 98 -12.60 5.66 -9.13
CA PRO A 98 -12.50 4.52 -8.23
C PRO A 98 -11.38 3.56 -8.68
N ALA A 99 -10.62 3.05 -7.71
CA ALA A 99 -9.62 2.04 -7.95
C ALA A 99 -10.27 0.73 -8.37
N GLU A 100 -9.71 0.08 -9.39
CA GLU A 100 -10.18 -1.20 -9.90
C GLU A 100 -9.18 -2.32 -9.55
N PRO A 101 -9.61 -3.59 -9.52
CA PRO A 101 -8.72 -4.72 -9.23
C PRO A 101 -7.47 -4.79 -10.12
N ARG A 102 -7.57 -4.33 -11.37
CA ARG A 102 -6.44 -4.25 -12.31
C ARG A 102 -5.36 -3.26 -11.88
N ASP A 103 -5.73 -2.16 -11.23
CA ASP A 103 -4.80 -1.14 -10.75
C ASP A 103 -3.97 -1.71 -9.60
N LEU A 104 -4.65 -2.37 -8.65
CA LEU A 104 -4.00 -3.05 -7.54
C LEU A 104 -3.10 -4.19 -8.04
N ALA A 105 -3.56 -5.00 -9.00
CA ALA A 105 -2.75 -6.08 -9.55
C ALA A 105 -1.47 -5.56 -10.24
N GLY A 106 -1.51 -4.39 -10.87
CA GLY A 106 -0.32 -3.71 -11.39
C GLY A 106 0.68 -3.37 -10.28
N LEU A 107 0.21 -2.68 -9.23
CA LEU A 107 1.05 -2.28 -8.09
C LEU A 107 1.65 -3.48 -7.35
N LEU A 108 0.87 -4.54 -7.12
CA LEU A 108 1.36 -5.73 -6.44
C LEU A 108 2.47 -6.44 -7.22
N ARG A 109 2.38 -6.49 -8.56
CA ARG A 109 3.46 -7.06 -9.38
C ARG A 109 4.74 -6.24 -9.28
N LEU A 110 4.65 -4.91 -9.24
CA LEU A 110 5.81 -4.04 -9.04
C LEU A 110 6.48 -4.33 -7.70
N VAL A 111 5.70 -4.32 -6.62
CA VAL A 111 6.22 -4.58 -5.25
C VAL A 111 6.82 -5.98 -5.13
N HIS A 112 6.22 -6.99 -5.76
CA HIS A 112 6.72 -8.36 -5.73
C HIS A 112 7.97 -8.62 -6.59
N ALA A 113 8.30 -7.71 -7.52
CA ALA A 113 9.50 -7.79 -8.33
C ALA A 113 10.71 -7.08 -7.69
N LEU A 114 10.51 -6.37 -6.58
CA LEU A 114 11.56 -5.62 -5.90
C LEU A 114 12.62 -6.53 -5.27
N PRO A 115 13.86 -6.04 -5.12
CA PRO A 115 14.89 -6.73 -4.35
C PRO A 115 14.47 -6.91 -2.89
N THR A 116 15.22 -7.71 -2.13
CA THR A 116 14.99 -7.82 -0.69
C THR A 116 15.17 -6.45 -0.03
N PRO A 117 14.19 -5.95 0.75
CA PRO A 117 14.29 -4.66 1.40
C PRO A 117 15.36 -4.68 2.50
N PRO A 118 15.93 -3.51 2.84
CA PRO A 118 16.89 -3.40 3.94
C PRO A 118 16.25 -3.82 5.28
N SER A 119 17.08 -4.21 6.24
CA SER A 119 16.61 -4.69 7.56
C SER A 119 15.72 -3.70 8.29
N SER A 120 15.95 -2.40 8.11
CA SER A 120 15.12 -1.30 8.67
C SER A 120 13.66 -1.31 8.20
N CYS A 121 13.37 -1.93 7.05
CA CYS A 121 12.02 -2.04 6.49
C CYS A 121 11.31 -3.34 6.91
N ARG A 122 12.01 -4.29 7.53
CA ARG A 122 11.49 -5.65 7.75
C ARG A 122 10.73 -5.72 9.09
N PRO A 123 9.46 -6.16 9.11
CA PRO A 123 8.82 -6.54 10.36
C PRO A 123 9.50 -7.80 10.91
N ALA A 124 9.57 -7.93 12.24
CA ALA A 124 10.30 -9.02 12.91
C ALA A 124 9.77 -10.45 12.57
N ASN A 125 8.59 -10.59 11.96
CA ASN A 125 7.90 -11.87 11.81
C ASN A 125 7.27 -12.19 10.43
N CYS A 126 7.11 -11.25 9.48
CA CYS A 126 6.40 -11.56 8.22
C CYS A 126 7.30 -11.96 7.03
N TRP A 127 8.58 -11.55 7.00
CA TRP A 127 9.41 -11.76 5.79
C TRP A 127 10.06 -13.14 5.68
N ALA A 128 10.09 -13.93 6.75
CA ALA A 128 10.65 -15.29 6.70
C ALA A 128 9.91 -16.18 5.67
N VAL A 129 8.63 -15.90 5.40
CA VAL A 129 7.83 -16.59 4.36
C VAL A 129 8.20 -16.15 2.93
N TRP A 130 8.68 -14.92 2.73
CA TRP A 130 9.01 -14.39 1.40
C TRP A 130 10.41 -14.82 0.91
N SER A 131 11.34 -15.03 1.85
CA SER A 131 12.71 -15.50 1.53
C SER A 131 12.75 -17.00 1.27
N ALA A 132 11.79 -17.75 1.84
CA ALA A 132 11.66 -19.19 1.69
C ALA A 132 10.93 -19.56 0.39
N GLY A 133 11.47 -19.15 -0.76
CA GLY A 133 11.22 -19.83 -2.03
C GLY A 133 9.76 -20.00 -2.46
N CYS A 134 8.90 -18.99 -2.28
CA CYS A 134 7.68 -18.90 -3.07
C CYS A 134 8.05 -18.56 -4.52
N GLY A 135 8.50 -19.59 -5.25
CA GLY A 135 8.76 -19.56 -6.67
C GLY A 135 7.49 -19.25 -7.46
N TRP A 136 7.18 -17.96 -7.58
CA TRP A 136 6.32 -17.46 -8.65
C TRP A 136 7.11 -17.51 -9.96
N ARG A 137 7.38 -18.73 -10.43
CA ARG A 137 7.64 -18.95 -11.85
C ARG A 137 6.27 -18.86 -12.52
N ALA A 138 5.97 -17.71 -13.13
CA ALA A 138 4.82 -17.57 -14.00
C ALA A 138 5.00 -18.53 -15.20
N THR A 139 4.53 -19.76 -15.08
CA THR A 139 4.31 -20.60 -16.25
C THR A 139 3.12 -20.02 -17.02
N PRO A 140 3.26 -19.72 -18.33
CA PRO A 140 2.11 -19.36 -19.13
C PRO A 140 1.22 -20.60 -19.24
N SER A 141 0.05 -20.56 -18.62
CA SER A 141 -0.99 -21.58 -18.81
C SER A 141 -1.40 -21.59 -20.29
N PRO A 142 -1.37 -22.75 -20.99
CA PRO A 142 -1.87 -22.82 -22.35
C PRO A 142 -3.39 -22.61 -22.31
N ARG A 143 -3.83 -21.60 -23.07
CA ARG A 143 -5.23 -21.24 -23.30
C ARG A 143 -6.08 -22.51 -23.49
N ARG A 144 -7.06 -22.70 -22.60
CA ARG A 144 -8.18 -23.62 -22.85
C ARG A 144 -9.00 -23.05 -24.01
N THR A 145 -8.96 -23.72 -25.14
CA THR A 145 -9.95 -23.56 -26.22
C THR A 145 -11.31 -24.04 -25.69
N PRO A 146 -12.41 -23.28 -25.85
CA PRO A 146 -13.74 -23.80 -25.56
C PRO A 146 -14.13 -24.85 -26.62
N PRO A 147 -14.91 -25.89 -26.28
CA PRO A 147 -15.40 -26.85 -27.26
C PRO A 147 -16.51 -26.20 -28.08
N PHE A 148 -16.29 -26.02 -29.37
CA PHE A 148 -17.37 -25.73 -30.32
C PHE A 148 -18.03 -27.07 -30.68
N CYS A 149 -19.30 -27.21 -30.32
CA CYS A 149 -20.16 -28.32 -30.76
C CYS A 149 -20.28 -28.32 -32.29
N ALA A 150 -19.80 -29.38 -32.93
CA ALA A 150 -20.18 -29.73 -34.29
C ALA A 150 -21.18 -30.89 -34.21
N SER A 151 -22.45 -30.60 -34.44
CA SER A 151 -23.49 -31.59 -34.72
C SER A 151 -23.28 -32.15 -36.12
N ALA A 152 -22.66 -33.32 -36.23
CA ALA A 152 -22.67 -34.12 -37.45
C ALA A 152 -23.92 -35.00 -37.45
N GLY A 153 -24.85 -34.72 -38.37
CA GLY A 153 -25.96 -35.60 -38.67
C GLY A 153 -25.46 -36.87 -39.36
N THR A 154 -25.85 -38.01 -38.82
CA THR A 154 -25.79 -39.31 -39.48
C THR A 154 -27.12 -39.54 -40.21
N ASP A 155 -27.10 -39.58 -41.55
CA ASP A 155 -28.06 -40.38 -42.30
C ASP A 155 -27.28 -41.37 -43.17
N SER A 156 -27.58 -42.63 -42.97
CA SER A 156 -26.88 -43.80 -43.51
C SER A 156 -27.81 -44.47 -44.52
N ARG A 157 -27.62 -44.25 -45.82
CA ARG A 157 -28.20 -45.12 -46.86
C ARG A 157 -27.13 -46.03 -47.45
N GLN A 158 -27.33 -47.32 -47.20
CA GLN A 158 -26.57 -48.45 -47.74
C GLN A 158 -26.62 -48.53 -49.27
N PRO A 159 -25.57 -49.06 -49.93
CA PRO A 159 -25.65 -49.52 -51.31
C PRO A 159 -26.10 -51.00 -51.37
N ARG A 160 -26.84 -51.36 -52.42
CA ARG A 160 -27.03 -52.76 -52.87
C ARG A 160 -26.55 -52.93 -54.32
N PRO A 161 -26.13 -54.15 -54.71
CA PRO A 161 -25.15 -54.33 -55.78
C PRO A 161 -25.74 -54.79 -57.12
N ARG A 162 -24.96 -54.44 -58.17
CA ARG A 162 -24.93 -54.86 -59.59
C ARG A 162 -26.13 -54.56 -60.47
#